data_AF-A0A9F2RFZ6-F1
#
_entry.id   AF-A0A9F2RFZ6-F1
#
_cell.length_a   1.000
_cell.length_b   1.000
_cell.length_c   1.000
_cell.angle_alpha   90.00
_cell.angle_beta   90.00
_cell.angle_gamma   90.00
#
_symmetry.space_group_name_H-M   'P 1'
#
loop_
_entity.id
_entity.type
_entity.pdbx_description
1 polymer ?
#
loop_
_entity_poly.entity_id
_entity_poly.type
_entity_poly.pdbx_seq_one_letter_code
_entity_poly.pdbx_strand_id
1 'polypeptide(L)'
;KQCPSYFSLANWKEDLHKYIDPAEIPVLYGGTLTDPDGNPKCETKINHGGDIPKKYYVRDQLKQQYEHSVIVNRGSTQQLEYEILFPGCVLRWQFMSDGADIGFGVYLKTKVGARQHAGEMTEVYPNQRYNAHLVPEDGSLTCADAGIYVLRFDNTYSYLHAKKISYTVEVLLPDKKSEQKIQELEELQINHA
;
A
#
# COMPACT_ATOMS: atom_id res chain seq x y z
N LYS A 1 6.68 -11.44 -26.84
CA LYS A 1 5.72 -10.36 -27.18
C LYS A 1 6.14 -9.14 -26.36
N GLN A 2 6.68 -8.12 -27.02
CA GLN A 2 7.25 -6.92 -26.41
C GLN A 2 6.14 -6.12 -25.72
N CYS A 3 6.32 -5.72 -24.47
CA CYS A 3 5.45 -4.72 -23.83
C CYS A 3 5.73 -3.36 -24.49
N PRO A 4 4.73 -2.64 -25.04
CA PRO A 4 4.99 -1.40 -25.76
C PRO A 4 5.57 -0.32 -24.83
N SER A 5 6.67 0.27 -25.28
CA SER A 5 7.51 1.21 -24.55
C SER A 5 6.96 2.65 -24.52
N TYR A 6 5.74 2.89 -25.00
CA TYR A 6 5.15 4.22 -25.11
C TYR A 6 3.68 4.17 -24.73
N PHE A 7 3.36 4.54 -23.50
CA PHE A 7 2.00 4.91 -23.11
C PHE A 7 2.15 6.28 -22.46
N SER A 8 1.92 7.36 -23.20
CA SER A 8 1.92 8.69 -22.58
C SER A 8 0.63 8.85 -21.79
N LEU A 9 0.72 9.34 -20.55
CA LEU A 9 -0.44 9.58 -19.69
C LEU A 9 -1.39 10.64 -20.28
N ALA A 10 -0.93 11.47 -21.22
CA ALA A 10 -1.74 12.48 -21.91
C ALA A 10 -2.61 11.91 -23.04
N ASN A 11 -2.02 11.09 -23.93
CA ASN A 11 -2.64 10.72 -25.20
C ASN A 11 -2.99 9.23 -25.30
N TRP A 12 -3.18 8.57 -24.16
CA TRP A 12 -3.43 7.12 -24.13
C TRP A 12 -4.71 6.72 -24.88
N LYS A 13 -5.68 7.63 -25.01
CA LYS A 13 -6.93 7.39 -25.76
C LYS A 13 -6.67 7.35 -27.26
N GLU A 14 -5.91 8.31 -27.78
CA GLU A 14 -5.51 8.38 -29.18
C GLU A 14 -4.51 7.28 -29.54
N ASP A 15 -3.62 6.92 -28.61
CA ASP A 15 -2.70 5.80 -28.78
C ASP A 15 -3.45 4.47 -28.89
N LEU A 16 -4.57 4.31 -28.17
CA LEU A 16 -5.39 3.11 -28.25
C LEU A 16 -5.95 2.89 -29.67
N HIS A 17 -6.32 3.97 -30.37
CA HIS A 17 -6.84 3.92 -31.74
C HIS A 17 -5.84 3.37 -32.76
N LYS A 18 -4.54 3.39 -32.45
CA LYS A 18 -3.49 2.81 -33.31
C LYS A 18 -3.56 1.28 -33.36
N TYR A 19 -4.18 0.66 -32.36
CA TYR A 19 -4.19 -0.79 -32.17
C TYR A 19 -5.59 -1.40 -32.27
N ILE A 20 -6.63 -0.61 -31.98
CA ILE A 20 -8.02 -1.08 -31.92
C ILE A 20 -8.87 -0.03 -32.64
N ASP A 21 -9.80 -0.49 -33.49
CA ASP A 21 -10.75 0.38 -34.18
C ASP A 21 -11.59 1.16 -33.14
N PRO A 22 -11.76 2.49 -33.29
CA PRO A 22 -12.62 3.29 -32.41
C PRO A 22 -14.03 2.73 -32.22
N ALA A 23 -14.58 2.03 -33.23
CA ALA A 23 -15.91 1.41 -33.15
C ALA A 23 -16.00 0.24 -32.15
N GLU A 24 -14.85 -0.36 -31.79
CA GLU A 24 -14.77 -1.48 -30.84
C GLU A 24 -14.36 -1.03 -29.42
N ILE A 25 -14.05 0.26 -29.24
CA ILE A 25 -13.59 0.83 -27.97
C ILE A 25 -14.75 1.57 -27.31
N PRO A 26 -15.08 1.28 -26.03
CA PRO A 26 -16.06 2.06 -25.26
C PRO A 26 -15.75 3.56 -25.28
N VAL A 27 -16.80 4.40 -25.36
CA VAL A 27 -16.66 5.86 -25.31
C VAL A 27 -15.87 6.32 -24.07
N LEU A 28 -16.01 5.65 -22.93
CA LEU A 28 -15.21 5.90 -21.72
C LEU A 28 -13.69 5.91 -21.99
N TYR A 29 -13.22 5.01 -22.85
CA TYR A 29 -11.81 4.84 -23.22
C TYR A 29 -11.43 5.59 -24.50
N GLY A 30 -12.29 6.47 -25.01
CA GLY A 30 -12.01 7.35 -26.15
C GLY A 30 -12.47 6.83 -27.51
N GLY A 31 -13.23 5.73 -27.58
CA GLY A 31 -13.83 5.24 -28.81
C GLY A 31 -15.26 5.73 -29.04
N THR A 32 -16.04 4.98 -29.82
CA THR A 32 -17.44 5.28 -30.15
C THR A 32 -18.41 4.16 -29.75
N LEU A 33 -17.93 3.06 -29.17
CA LEU A 33 -18.78 1.96 -28.75
C LEU A 33 -19.61 2.35 -27.53
N THR A 34 -20.91 2.10 -27.58
CA THR A 34 -21.83 2.20 -26.45
C THR A 34 -22.61 0.90 -26.29
N ASP A 35 -23.19 0.69 -25.12
CA ASP A 35 -24.20 -0.36 -24.96
C ASP A 35 -25.46 -0.07 -25.79
N PRO A 36 -26.35 -1.06 -25.97
CA PRO A 36 -27.62 -0.89 -26.68
C PRO A 36 -28.53 0.21 -26.11
N ASP A 37 -28.36 0.55 -24.82
CA ASP A 37 -29.06 1.65 -24.13
C ASP A 37 -28.34 3.01 -24.24
N GLY A 38 -27.20 3.05 -24.94
CA GLY A 38 -26.36 4.23 -25.08
C GLY A 38 -25.34 4.45 -23.96
N ASN A 39 -25.17 3.50 -23.01
CA ASN A 39 -24.22 3.67 -21.92
C ASN A 39 -22.76 3.71 -22.45
N PRO A 40 -22.00 4.80 -22.21
CA PRO A 40 -20.63 4.96 -22.72
C PRO A 40 -19.60 4.05 -22.04
N LYS A 41 -19.96 3.39 -20.93
CA LYS A 41 -19.08 2.50 -20.16
C LYS A 41 -19.11 1.05 -20.63
N CYS A 42 -20.05 0.70 -21.51
CA CYS A 42 -20.28 -0.66 -21.98
C CYS A 42 -20.39 -1.69 -20.83
N GLU A 43 -21.23 -1.41 -19.83
CA GLU A 43 -21.41 -2.26 -18.63
C GLU A 43 -21.94 -3.65 -18.94
N THR A 44 -22.63 -3.83 -20.08
CA THR A 44 -23.05 -5.17 -20.53
C THR A 44 -21.86 -6.08 -20.87
N LYS A 45 -20.71 -5.49 -21.22
CA LYS A 45 -19.48 -6.21 -21.60
C LYS A 45 -18.36 -6.06 -20.57
N ILE A 46 -18.34 -4.97 -19.80
CA ILE A 46 -17.24 -4.61 -18.91
C ILE A 46 -17.76 -4.41 -17.48
N ASN A 47 -17.30 -5.25 -16.56
CA ASN A 47 -17.54 -5.06 -15.14
C ASN A 47 -16.50 -4.07 -14.58
N HIS A 48 -16.96 -2.95 -14.02
CA HIS A 48 -16.11 -1.89 -13.45
C HIS A 48 -15.79 -2.12 -11.96
N GLY A 49 -16.06 -3.32 -11.43
CA GLY A 49 -15.95 -3.64 -10.01
C GLY A 49 -17.02 -2.91 -9.18
N GLY A 50 -16.68 -2.66 -7.91
CA GLY A 50 -17.54 -2.02 -6.93
C GLY A 50 -17.46 -2.71 -5.57
N ASP A 51 -18.08 -2.09 -4.57
CA ASP A 51 -18.13 -2.66 -3.23
C ASP A 51 -18.95 -3.95 -3.22
N ILE A 52 -18.34 -5.03 -2.74
CA ILE A 52 -19.01 -6.32 -2.61
C ILE A 52 -19.87 -6.27 -1.33
N PRO A 53 -21.21 -6.47 -1.41
CA PRO A 53 -22.04 -6.47 -0.22
C PRO A 53 -21.61 -7.56 0.78
N LYS A 54 -21.49 -7.19 2.06
CA LYS A 54 -21.02 -8.08 3.14
C LYS A 54 -21.77 -9.43 3.23
N LYS A 55 -23.04 -9.49 2.81
CA LYS A 55 -23.83 -10.74 2.78
C LYS A 55 -23.24 -11.83 1.86
N TYR A 56 -22.38 -11.46 0.92
CA TYR A 56 -21.69 -12.38 0.03
C TYR A 56 -20.33 -12.84 0.57
N TYR A 57 -19.91 -12.34 1.73
CA TYR A 57 -18.62 -12.71 2.33
C TYR A 57 -18.79 -14.10 2.94
N VAL A 58 -18.08 -15.08 2.40
CA VAL A 58 -18.11 -16.46 2.91
C VAL A 58 -17.25 -16.58 4.17
N ARG A 59 -16.22 -15.72 4.30
CA ARG A 59 -15.34 -15.60 5.46
C ARG A 59 -14.85 -14.17 5.54
N ASP A 60 -14.71 -13.67 6.77
CA ASP A 60 -14.11 -12.35 6.99
C ASP A 60 -12.59 -12.36 6.75
N GLN A 61 -11.94 -13.54 6.82
CA GLN A 61 -10.48 -13.68 6.73
C GLN A 61 -10.05 -14.99 6.04
N LEU A 62 -8.94 -14.91 5.31
CA LEU A 62 -8.17 -16.07 4.88
C LEU A 62 -7.19 -16.47 5.98
N LYS A 63 -6.90 -17.77 6.15
CA LYS A 63 -5.86 -18.22 7.08
C LYS A 63 -4.50 -17.71 6.58
N GLN A 64 -4.00 -16.66 7.22
CA GLN A 64 -2.73 -16.04 6.86
C GLN A 64 -1.57 -16.70 7.61
N GLN A 65 -0.47 -16.99 6.92
CA GLN A 65 0.79 -17.37 7.55
C GLN A 65 1.65 -16.12 7.68
N TYR A 66 2.18 -15.88 8.86
CA TYR A 66 3.09 -14.76 9.14
C TYR A 66 4.53 -15.24 9.12
N GLU A 67 5.43 -14.37 8.64
CA GLU A 67 6.85 -14.69 8.53
C GLU A 67 7.54 -14.70 9.90
N HIS A 68 7.11 -13.82 10.80
CA HIS A 68 7.77 -13.60 12.07
C HIS A 68 6.79 -13.62 13.25
N SER A 69 7.32 -13.88 14.43
CA SER A 69 6.59 -13.71 15.68
C SER A 69 7.49 -13.16 16.78
N VAL A 70 6.95 -12.24 17.58
CA VAL A 70 7.67 -11.60 18.69
C VAL A 70 6.78 -11.48 19.91
N ILE A 71 7.38 -11.51 21.10
CA ILE A 71 6.68 -11.28 22.37
C ILE A 71 6.99 -9.87 22.85
N VAL A 72 5.95 -9.05 23.02
CA VAL A 72 6.03 -7.73 23.63
C VAL A 72 5.60 -7.85 25.09
N ASN A 73 6.56 -7.76 26.01
CA ASN A 73 6.28 -7.87 27.45
C ASN A 73 5.35 -6.74 27.92
N ARG A 74 4.68 -6.96 29.05
CA ARG A 74 3.87 -5.93 29.72
C ARG A 74 4.72 -4.69 30.00
N GLY A 75 4.14 -3.50 29.85
CA GLY A 75 4.86 -2.25 30.10
C GLY A 75 6.03 -1.97 29.13
N SER A 76 6.16 -2.71 28.03
CA SER A 76 7.33 -2.65 27.15
C SER A 76 6.94 -2.41 25.69
N THR A 77 7.96 -2.20 24.83
CA THR A 77 7.78 -2.03 23.39
C THR A 77 8.80 -2.82 22.59
N GLN A 78 8.39 -3.24 21.40
CA GLN A 78 9.27 -3.83 20.40
C GLN A 78 9.40 -2.89 19.21
N GLN A 79 10.61 -2.76 18.69
CA GLN A 79 10.93 -1.94 17.52
C GLN A 79 11.53 -2.84 16.43
N LEU A 80 11.14 -2.57 15.18
CA LEU A 80 11.70 -3.17 13.98
C LEU A 80 12.21 -2.03 13.10
N GLU A 81 13.47 -2.10 12.70
CA GLU A 81 14.14 -1.03 11.97
C GLU A 81 14.37 -1.44 10.52
N TYR A 82 13.95 -0.58 9.59
CA TYR A 82 14.12 -0.75 8.16
C TYR A 82 14.84 0.46 7.59
N GLU A 83 16.05 0.22 7.07
CA GLU A 83 16.84 1.24 6.40
C GLU A 83 16.37 1.39 4.96
N ILE A 84 15.74 2.53 4.67
CA ILE A 84 15.24 2.89 3.35
C ILE A 84 16.26 3.81 2.69
N LEU A 85 16.92 3.28 1.66
CA LEU A 85 17.96 4.01 0.92
C LEU A 85 17.39 4.88 -0.21
N PHE A 86 16.21 4.53 -0.71
CA PHE A 86 15.58 5.19 -1.86
C PHE A 86 14.18 5.69 -1.47
N PRO A 87 13.91 6.99 -1.59
CA PRO A 87 12.56 7.53 -1.56
C PRO A 87 11.63 6.81 -2.55
N GLY A 88 10.34 6.76 -2.23
CA GLY A 88 9.31 6.13 -3.08
C GLY A 88 9.09 4.64 -2.82
N CYS A 89 9.90 4.00 -1.96
CA CYS A 89 9.63 2.65 -1.49
C CYS A 89 8.31 2.59 -0.71
N VAL A 90 7.57 1.50 -0.84
CA VAL A 90 6.37 1.25 -0.04
C VAL A 90 6.69 0.23 1.04
N LEU A 91 6.63 0.66 2.29
CA LEU A 91 6.68 -0.22 3.45
C LEU A 91 5.29 -0.78 3.69
N ARG A 92 5.12 -2.10 3.58
CA ARG A 92 3.86 -2.80 3.80
C ARG A 92 3.98 -3.68 5.04
N TRP A 93 2.96 -3.70 5.88
CA TRP A 93 2.93 -4.55 7.06
C TRP A 93 1.58 -5.23 7.19
N GLN A 94 1.60 -6.38 7.85
CA GLN A 94 0.42 -7.02 8.40
C GLN A 94 0.78 -7.69 9.71
N PHE A 95 -0.09 -7.59 10.71
CA PHE A 95 0.12 -8.25 11.99
C PHE A 95 -1.18 -8.69 12.65
N MET A 96 -1.06 -9.67 13.53
CA MET A 96 -2.10 -10.06 14.49
C MET A 96 -1.50 -10.21 15.88
N SER A 97 -2.31 -10.00 16.91
CA SER A 97 -1.92 -10.17 18.31
C SER A 97 -2.73 -11.26 18.98
N ASP A 98 -2.12 -12.00 19.90
CA ASP A 98 -2.84 -12.99 20.68
C ASP A 98 -3.56 -12.34 21.87
N GLY A 99 -4.88 -12.55 21.94
CA GLY A 99 -5.71 -12.34 23.14
C GLY A 99 -6.14 -10.91 23.46
N ALA A 100 -5.40 -9.88 23.05
CA ALA A 100 -5.75 -8.48 23.35
C ALA A 100 -5.26 -7.52 22.27
N ASP A 101 -5.71 -6.27 22.36
CA ASP A 101 -5.31 -5.18 21.47
C ASP A 101 -3.82 -4.84 21.60
N ILE A 102 -3.20 -4.29 20.56
CA ILE A 102 -1.80 -3.85 20.60
C ILE A 102 -1.67 -2.43 20.05
N GLY A 103 -0.80 -1.60 20.64
CA GLY A 103 -0.43 -0.32 20.07
C GLY A 103 0.52 -0.51 18.88
N PHE A 104 0.29 0.20 17.77
CA PHE A 104 1.17 0.16 16.62
C PHE A 104 1.31 1.55 16.00
N GLY A 105 2.55 1.94 15.69
CA GLY A 105 2.90 3.18 14.99
C GLY A 105 4.19 3.02 14.19
N VAL A 106 4.42 3.94 13.24
CA VAL A 106 5.64 3.99 12.42
C VAL A 106 6.32 5.34 12.61
N TYR A 107 7.63 5.31 12.81
CA TYR A 107 8.46 6.47 13.09
C TYR A 107 9.64 6.54 12.13
N LEU A 108 10.19 7.73 11.91
CA LEU A 108 11.45 7.93 11.20
C LEU A 108 12.51 8.42 12.20
N LYS A 109 13.64 7.71 12.27
CA LYS A 109 14.76 8.15 13.13
C LYS A 109 15.30 9.49 12.68
N THR A 110 15.61 10.36 13.65
CA THR A 110 16.24 11.66 13.42
C THR A 110 17.76 11.60 13.58
N LYS A 111 18.27 10.58 14.27
CA LYS A 111 19.71 10.39 14.53
C LYS A 111 20.13 8.98 14.13
N VAL A 112 21.30 8.89 13.52
CA VAL A 112 21.89 7.62 13.07
C VAL A 112 22.48 6.87 14.27
N GLY A 113 22.26 5.55 14.34
CA GLY A 113 22.94 4.65 15.26
C GLY A 113 22.09 4.15 16.43
N ALA A 114 21.83 5.00 17.44
CA ALA A 114 21.25 4.53 18.70
C ALA A 114 19.75 4.20 18.59
N ARG A 115 19.27 3.33 19.50
CA ARG A 115 17.83 3.14 19.72
C ARG A 115 17.25 4.44 20.27
N GLN A 116 16.28 5.01 19.57
CA GLN A 116 15.64 6.25 19.96
C GLN A 116 14.30 5.98 20.67
N HIS A 117 13.98 6.82 21.65
CA HIS A 117 12.64 6.86 22.22
C HIS A 117 11.66 7.47 21.22
N ALA A 118 10.38 7.10 21.31
CA ALA A 118 9.35 7.55 20.37
C ALA A 118 9.30 9.09 20.23
N GLY A 119 9.43 9.83 21.34
CA GLY A 119 9.40 11.29 21.32
C GLY A 119 10.62 11.98 20.69
N GLU A 120 11.67 11.24 20.34
CA GLU A 120 12.84 11.76 19.62
C GLU A 120 12.80 11.47 18.11
N MET A 121 11.86 10.61 17.69
CA MET A 121 11.68 10.22 16.30
C MET A 121 10.53 11.03 15.70
N THR A 122 10.56 11.25 14.40
CA THR A 122 9.44 11.85 13.68
C THR A 122 8.36 10.80 13.52
N GLU A 123 7.17 11.04 14.05
CA GLU A 123 6.03 10.14 13.84
C GLU A 123 5.51 10.31 12.40
N VAL A 124 5.56 9.21 11.63
CA VAL A 124 5.09 9.18 10.22
C VAL A 124 3.78 8.41 10.07
N TYR A 125 3.49 7.51 11.02
CA TYR A 125 2.20 6.85 11.17
C TYR A 125 1.83 6.82 12.66
N PRO A 126 0.73 7.49 13.06
CA PRO A 126 0.36 7.66 14.46
C PRO A 126 0.23 6.34 15.22
N ASN A 127 0.74 6.31 16.45
CA ASN A 127 0.52 5.15 17.32
C ASN A 127 -0.94 5.07 17.78
N GLN A 128 -1.61 4.00 17.39
CA GLN A 128 -3.00 3.73 17.77
C GLN A 128 -3.14 2.31 18.32
N ARG A 129 -4.21 2.07 19.09
CA ARG A 129 -4.51 0.76 19.67
C ARG A 129 -5.43 -0.01 18.71
N TYR A 130 -4.95 -1.16 18.26
CA TYR A 130 -5.67 -2.00 17.31
C TYR A 130 -6.14 -3.30 17.96
N ASN A 131 -7.38 -3.69 17.68
CA ASN A 131 -7.95 -4.97 18.12
C ASN A 131 -7.48 -6.13 17.23
N ALA A 132 -6.16 -6.23 17.04
CA ALA A 132 -5.51 -7.16 16.10
C ALA A 132 -5.64 -8.65 16.48
N HIS A 133 -6.32 -8.93 17.60
CA HIS A 133 -6.69 -10.28 18.06
C HIS A 133 -8.04 -10.76 17.50
N LEU A 134 -8.87 -9.84 16.99
CA LEU A 134 -10.14 -10.15 16.34
C LEU A 134 -9.95 -10.21 14.83
N VAL A 135 -9.25 -9.23 14.28
CA VAL A 135 -8.99 -9.09 12.85
C VAL A 135 -7.53 -8.68 12.65
N PRO A 136 -6.77 -9.36 11.78
CA PRO A 136 -5.46 -8.90 11.38
C PRO A 136 -5.49 -7.46 10.91
N GLU A 137 -4.48 -6.70 11.29
CA GLU A 137 -4.31 -5.33 10.82
C GLU A 137 -3.29 -5.35 9.69
N ASP A 138 -3.65 -4.77 8.56
CA ASP A 138 -2.74 -4.52 7.44
C ASP A 138 -2.65 -3.02 7.16
N GLY A 139 -1.51 -2.62 6.60
CA GLY A 139 -1.28 -1.23 6.25
C GLY A 139 -0.08 -1.08 5.34
N SER A 140 0.04 0.11 4.76
CA SER A 140 1.21 0.50 3.99
C SER A 140 1.52 1.98 4.15
N LEU A 141 2.78 2.32 3.94
CA LEU A 141 3.29 3.68 3.96
C LEU A 141 4.25 3.87 2.79
N THR A 142 4.03 4.91 2.00
CA THR A 142 5.03 5.34 1.02
C THR A 142 6.11 6.13 1.74
N CYS A 143 7.34 5.64 1.70
CA CYS A 143 8.51 6.26 2.30
C CYS A 143 8.96 7.45 1.45
N ALA A 144 8.50 8.65 1.81
CA ALA A 144 8.84 9.89 1.09
C ALA A 144 10.32 10.26 1.23
N ASP A 145 10.94 9.95 2.37
CA ASP A 145 12.33 10.26 2.67
C ASP A 145 13.16 8.99 2.86
N ALA A 146 14.44 9.06 2.52
CA ALA A 146 15.42 8.04 2.89
C ALA A 146 15.74 8.15 4.39
N GLY A 147 15.94 7.01 5.04
CA GLY A 147 16.26 6.95 6.47
C GLY A 147 15.82 5.65 7.12
N ILE A 148 15.91 5.60 8.45
CA ILE A 148 15.57 4.40 9.22
C ILE A 148 14.13 4.52 9.72
N TYR A 149 13.24 3.75 9.11
CA TYR A 149 11.85 3.63 9.54
C TYR A 149 11.75 2.60 10.66
N VAL A 150 11.03 2.94 11.73
CA VAL A 150 10.86 2.13 12.92
C VAL A 150 9.40 1.78 13.09
N LEU A 151 9.05 0.52 12.83
CA LEU A 151 7.75 -0.02 13.19
C LEU A 151 7.79 -0.38 14.67
N ARG A 152 6.86 0.17 15.45
CA ARG A 152 6.86 0.04 16.90
C ARG A 152 5.57 -0.61 17.38
N PHE A 153 5.70 -1.79 17.99
CA PHE A 153 4.64 -2.42 18.77
C PHE A 153 4.71 -1.96 20.22
N ASP A 154 3.61 -1.41 20.72
CA ASP A 154 3.49 -0.78 22.01
C ASP A 154 2.55 -1.54 22.95
N ASN A 155 3.11 -2.07 24.04
CA ASN A 155 2.38 -2.73 25.12
C ASN A 155 2.58 -2.01 26.47
N THR A 156 2.98 -0.73 26.45
CA THR A 156 3.29 0.05 27.66
C THR A 156 2.09 0.26 28.57
N TYR A 157 0.87 0.28 28.00
CA TYR A 157 -0.38 0.43 28.74
C TYR A 157 -0.88 -0.85 29.41
N SER A 158 -0.25 -2.01 29.15
CA SER A 158 -0.69 -3.27 29.75
C SER A 158 0.02 -3.56 31.06
N TYR A 159 -0.78 -3.73 32.10
CA TYR A 159 -0.31 -4.04 33.45
C TYR A 159 -0.06 -5.53 33.71
N LEU A 160 -0.78 -6.41 33.03
CA LEU A 160 -0.84 -7.84 33.39
C LEU A 160 -0.22 -8.77 32.34
N HIS A 161 -0.41 -8.49 31.05
CA HIS A 161 -0.16 -9.47 29.99
C HIS A 161 0.90 -9.02 28.99
N ALA A 162 1.87 -9.91 28.75
CA ALA A 162 2.67 -9.87 27.53
C ALA A 162 1.80 -10.26 26.33
N LYS A 163 2.16 -9.79 25.13
CA LYS A 163 1.43 -10.04 23.89
C LYS A 163 2.36 -10.71 22.91
N LYS A 164 1.94 -11.86 22.37
CA LYS A 164 2.59 -12.46 21.22
C LYS A 164 1.99 -11.82 19.97
N ILE A 165 2.85 -11.33 19.10
CA ILE A 165 2.49 -10.70 17.83
C ILE A 165 3.05 -11.57 16.72
N SER A 166 2.22 -11.89 15.74
CA SER A 166 2.66 -12.54 14.49
C SER A 166 2.54 -11.52 13.38
N TYR A 167 3.60 -11.33 12.59
CA TYR A 167 3.66 -10.24 11.62
C TYR A 167 4.48 -10.59 10.38
N THR A 168 4.21 -9.85 9.31
CA THR A 168 4.98 -9.83 8.06
C THR A 168 5.18 -8.37 7.67
N VAL A 169 6.39 -8.00 7.26
CA VAL A 169 6.72 -6.65 6.82
C VAL A 169 7.57 -6.75 5.57
N GLU A 170 7.18 -6.03 4.53
CA GLU A 170 7.81 -6.05 3.22
C GLU A 170 8.15 -4.63 2.77
N VAL A 171 9.31 -4.48 2.13
CA VAL A 171 9.70 -3.25 1.46
C VAL A 171 9.53 -3.47 -0.04
N LEU A 172 8.56 -2.80 -0.63
CA LEU A 172 8.32 -2.80 -2.06
C LEU A 172 9.14 -1.67 -2.67
N LEU A 173 10.20 -2.04 -3.38
CA LEU A 173 11.01 -1.08 -4.13
C LEU A 173 10.19 -0.57 -5.31
N PRO A 174 10.27 0.73 -5.62
CA PRO A 174 9.66 1.20 -6.85
C PRO A 174 10.42 0.61 -8.04
N ASP A 175 9.68 0.25 -9.08
CA ASP A 175 10.30 -0.23 -10.31
C ASP A 175 10.94 0.96 -11.03
N LYS A 176 12.26 1.10 -10.87
CA LYS A 176 13.05 2.19 -11.48
C LYS A 176 12.81 2.34 -12.99
N LYS A 177 12.49 1.24 -13.70
CA LYS A 177 12.14 1.30 -15.13
C LYS A 177 10.78 1.95 -15.35
N SER A 178 9.82 1.67 -14.49
CA SER A 178 8.49 2.28 -14.52
C SER A 178 8.56 3.75 -14.08
N GLU A 179 9.36 4.09 -13.07
CA GLU A 179 9.56 5.48 -12.62
C GLU A 179 10.23 6.36 -13.68
N GLN A 180 11.34 5.90 -14.27
CA GLN A 180 12.02 6.62 -15.34
C GLN A 180 11.08 6.84 -16.53
N LYS A 181 10.29 5.82 -16.88
CA LYS A 181 9.32 5.91 -17.95
C LYS A 181 8.22 6.93 -17.62
N ILE A 182 7.72 6.98 -16.39
CA ILE A 182 6.71 7.97 -15.96
C ILE A 182 7.30 9.39 -15.97
N GLN A 183 8.52 9.58 -15.45
CA GLN A 183 9.20 10.88 -15.45
C GLN A 183 9.49 11.39 -16.88
N GLU A 184 9.98 10.54 -17.77
CA GLU A 184 10.17 10.90 -19.20
C GLU A 184 8.84 11.31 -19.86
N LEU A 185 7.74 10.64 -19.50
CA LEU A 185 6.41 10.96 -20.03
C LEU A 185 5.85 12.28 -19.48
N GLU A 186 6.08 12.58 -18.20
CA GLU A 186 5.69 13.83 -17.55
C GLU A 186 6.48 15.04 -18.08
N GLU A 187 7.79 14.88 -18.30
CA GLU A 187 8.64 15.93 -18.88
C GLU A 187 8.28 16.26 -20.33
N LEU A 188 7.85 15.26 -21.11
CA LEU A 188 7.33 15.48 -22.46
C LEU A 188 6.02 16.28 -22.45
N GLN A 189 5.16 16.10 -21.45
CA GLN A 189 3.92 16.87 -21.33
C GLN A 189 4.15 18.35 -20.99
N ILE A 190 5.16 18.65 -20.14
CA ILE A 190 5.50 20.03 -19.76
C ILE A 190 6.05 20.82 -20.95
N ASN A 191 6.81 20.18 -21.84
CA ASN A 191 7.41 20.83 -23.00
C ASN A 191 6.45 21.02 -24.19
N HIS A 192 5.26 20.43 -24.12
CA HIS A 192 4.23 20.51 -25.16
C HIS A 192 2.98 21.33 -24.76
N ALA A 193 2.98 21.95 -23.57
CA ALA A 193 1.97 22.91 -23.11
C ALA A 193 2.48 24.36 -23.21
#